data_AF-A0A8J6DFN0-F1
#
_entry.id   AF-A0A8J6DFN0-F1
#
_cell.length_a   1.000
_cell.length_b   1.000
_cell.length_c   1.000
_cell.angle_alpha   90.00
_cell.angle_beta   90.00
_cell.angle_gamma   90.00
#
_symmetry.space_group_name_H-M   'P 1'
#
loop_
_entity.id
_entity.type
_entity.pdbx_description
1 polymer ?
#
loop_
_entity_poly.entity_id
_entity_poly.type
_entity_poly.pdbx_seq_one_letter_code
_entity_poly.pdbx_strand_id
1 'polypeptide(L)'
;MRAFQGAHAHVGAPVLDTGINGRRHEDARTNRTDRTESTKEQQPEQQHSSREGKGEHGKPYPLTEEDHDDSAYRENGFNIFVSNNIALERSLPDIRHANCKHKMYLERLPNTSIIIPFHNEGWTSLLRTIHSIINRTPESLIAEIILVDDFSDRGNLNSIHMENAEMCEISRDLTSEIGYI
;
A
#
# COMPACT_ATOMS: atom_id res chain seq x y z
N MET A 1 -49.70 -14.48 49.12
CA MET A 1 -50.47 -14.43 47.86
C MET A 1 -50.30 -15.76 47.15
N ARG A 2 -51.40 -16.34 46.67
CA ARG A 2 -51.55 -17.74 46.23
C ARG A 2 -50.91 -18.01 44.87
N ALA A 3 -50.46 -19.26 44.69
CA ALA A 3 -50.07 -19.90 43.43
C ALA A 3 -51.29 -20.37 42.59
N PHE A 4 -51.09 -20.51 41.28
CA PHE A 4 -51.88 -21.28 40.30
C PHE A 4 -50.86 -21.82 39.25
N GLN A 5 -50.55 -23.13 39.17
CA GLN A 5 -51.17 -24.20 38.34
C GLN A 5 -51.01 -23.96 36.81
N GLY A 6 -50.24 -24.76 36.07
CA GLY A 6 -50.58 -26.08 35.45
C GLY A 6 -50.80 -25.85 33.94
N ALA A 7 -50.34 -26.63 32.95
CA ALA A 7 -50.51 -28.07 32.76
C ALA A 7 -49.61 -28.63 31.61
N HIS A 8 -49.34 -29.93 31.71
CA HIS A 8 -48.87 -30.85 30.67
C HIS A 8 -49.93 -31.11 29.59
N ALA A 9 -49.52 -31.45 28.36
CA ALA A 9 -50.20 -32.43 27.52
C ALA A 9 -49.22 -33.09 26.52
N HIS A 10 -49.43 -34.38 26.32
CA HIS A 10 -48.61 -35.38 25.64
C HIS A 10 -49.33 -35.84 24.34
N VAL A 11 -48.61 -36.59 23.48
CA VAL A 11 -49.08 -37.53 22.42
C VAL A 11 -49.49 -36.87 21.08
N GLY A 12 -49.15 -37.35 19.88
CA GLY A 12 -48.40 -38.50 19.37
C GLY A 12 -48.52 -38.51 17.82
N ALA A 13 -47.65 -39.27 17.14
CA ALA A 13 -47.64 -39.42 15.68
C ALA A 13 -48.86 -40.24 15.16
N PRO A 14 -49.14 -40.21 13.84
CA PRO A 14 -48.80 -41.39 13.04
C PRO A 14 -48.28 -41.10 11.61
N VAL A 15 -47.65 -42.13 11.07
CA VAL A 15 -47.09 -42.32 9.72
C VAL A 15 -48.21 -42.65 8.71
N LEU A 16 -48.08 -42.20 7.46
CA LEU A 16 -48.67 -42.84 6.28
C LEU A 16 -47.79 -42.63 5.04
N ASP A 17 -47.52 -43.73 4.36
CA ASP A 17 -46.71 -43.96 3.16
C ASP A 17 -47.57 -43.91 1.89
N THR A 18 -47.07 -43.30 0.81
CA THR A 18 -47.31 -43.77 -0.57
C THR A 18 -46.14 -43.39 -1.48
N GLY A 19 -45.36 -44.40 -1.89
CA GLY A 19 -44.33 -44.25 -2.92
C GLY A 19 -44.89 -44.16 -4.35
N ILE A 20 -44.19 -43.44 -5.24
CA ILE A 20 -44.17 -43.67 -6.70
C ILE A 20 -42.76 -43.43 -7.25
N ASN A 21 -42.30 -44.43 -8.02
CA ASN A 21 -41.05 -44.55 -8.77
C ASN A 21 -40.73 -43.39 -9.73
N GLY A 22 -39.45 -42.97 -9.78
CA GLY A 22 -38.91 -42.10 -10.82
C GLY A 22 -37.39 -42.21 -10.97
N ARG A 23 -36.94 -43.02 -11.93
CA ARG A 23 -35.55 -43.22 -12.35
C ARG A 23 -34.86 -41.91 -12.76
N ARG A 24 -33.61 -41.67 -12.33
CA ARG A 24 -32.39 -41.53 -13.18
C ARG A 24 -31.19 -40.88 -12.46
N HIS A 25 -30.02 -41.44 -12.77
CA HIS A 25 -28.64 -40.94 -12.61
C HIS A 25 -28.03 -40.93 -11.19
N GLU A 26 -27.25 -41.98 -10.91
CA GLU A 26 -25.94 -41.80 -10.26
C GLU A 26 -25.13 -40.81 -11.08
N ASP A 27 -24.60 -39.75 -10.46
CA ASP A 27 -23.35 -39.12 -10.89
C ASP A 27 -22.75 -38.27 -9.74
N ALA A 28 -21.56 -38.73 -9.32
CA ALA A 28 -20.45 -38.01 -8.71
C ALA A 28 -20.69 -37.04 -7.53
N ARG A 29 -20.25 -37.50 -6.35
CA ARG A 29 -19.60 -36.64 -5.35
C ARG A 29 -18.42 -35.89 -6.01
N THR A 30 -18.61 -34.63 -6.34
CA THR A 30 -17.49 -33.70 -6.54
C THR A 30 -17.34 -32.87 -5.27
N ASN A 31 -16.39 -33.28 -4.43
CA ASN A 31 -15.84 -32.45 -3.36
C ASN A 31 -15.21 -31.21 -4.01
N ARG A 32 -15.98 -30.12 -4.15
CA ARG A 32 -15.41 -28.81 -4.43
C ARG A 32 -14.84 -28.30 -3.12
N THR A 33 -13.58 -28.64 -2.87
CA THR A 33 -12.74 -27.86 -1.98
C THR A 33 -12.71 -26.45 -2.54
N ASP A 34 -13.59 -25.60 -2.03
CA ASP A 34 -13.52 -24.15 -2.22
C ASP A 34 -12.33 -23.68 -1.36
N ARG A 35 -11.12 -23.98 -1.84
CA ARG A 35 -9.96 -23.17 -1.52
C ARG A 35 -10.24 -21.86 -2.23
N THR A 36 -10.92 -20.95 -1.53
CA THR A 36 -10.73 -19.53 -1.78
C THR A 36 -9.24 -19.30 -1.61
N GLU A 37 -8.59 -19.29 -2.76
CA GLU A 37 -7.21 -18.92 -2.93
C GLU A 37 -7.18 -17.45 -2.52
N SER A 38 -6.95 -17.23 -1.22
CA SER A 38 -6.61 -15.92 -0.70
C SER A 38 -5.39 -15.51 -1.51
N THR A 39 -5.59 -14.61 -2.46
CA THR A 39 -4.50 -14.03 -3.22
C THR A 39 -3.58 -13.43 -2.17
N LYS A 40 -2.50 -14.14 -1.85
CA LYS A 40 -1.39 -13.56 -1.14
C LYS A 40 -0.79 -12.61 -2.15
N GLU A 41 -1.27 -11.37 -2.16
CA GLU A 41 -0.45 -10.25 -2.60
C GLU A 41 0.87 -10.43 -1.87
N GLN A 42 1.89 -10.84 -2.62
CA GLN A 42 3.20 -11.15 -2.08
C GLN A 42 3.70 -9.86 -1.44
N GLN A 43 3.71 -9.83 -0.12
CA GLN A 43 4.19 -8.68 0.62
C GLN A 43 5.64 -8.40 0.17
N PRO A 44 5.99 -7.17 -0.23
CA PRO A 44 7.35 -6.79 -0.65
C PRO A 44 8.38 -6.83 0.50
N GLU A 45 7.98 -7.32 1.69
CA GLU A 45 8.80 -7.41 2.90
C GLU A 45 10.11 -8.19 2.70
N GLN A 46 10.13 -9.21 1.82
CA GLN A 46 11.35 -10.00 1.59
C GLN A 46 12.43 -9.21 0.84
N GLN A 47 12.07 -8.43 -0.17
CA GLN A 47 13.04 -7.67 -0.98
C GLN A 47 13.59 -6.44 -0.23
N HIS A 48 12.77 -5.78 0.61
CA HIS A 48 13.25 -4.63 1.39
C HIS A 48 14.21 -5.00 2.51
N SER A 49 14.19 -6.26 3.00
CA SER A 49 15.02 -6.70 4.12
C SER A 49 16.51 -6.87 3.80
N SER A 50 16.84 -7.10 2.51
CA SER A 50 18.20 -7.34 2.04
C SER A 50 18.84 -6.15 1.33
N ARG A 51 18.18 -4.98 1.30
CA ARG A 51 18.72 -3.78 0.65
C ARG A 51 19.85 -3.19 1.47
N GLU A 52 20.93 -2.84 0.79
CA GLU A 52 22.09 -2.19 1.39
C GLU A 52 22.37 -0.85 0.71
N GLY A 53 22.89 0.11 1.46
CA GLY A 53 23.16 1.45 0.94
C GLY A 53 23.00 2.54 2.00
N LYS A 54 23.36 3.76 1.61
CA LYS A 54 23.22 4.95 2.48
C LYS A 54 21.73 5.20 2.73
N GLY A 55 21.34 5.32 3.99
CA GLY A 55 19.95 5.60 4.39
C GLY A 55 18.98 4.42 4.34
N GLU A 56 19.44 3.21 3.96
CA GLU A 56 18.63 1.99 3.99
C GLU A 56 18.26 1.59 5.42
N HIS A 57 17.10 0.96 5.56
CA HIS A 57 16.45 0.64 6.83
C HIS A 57 16.30 1.85 7.77
N GLY A 58 16.23 3.06 7.21
CA GLY A 58 16.16 4.31 7.97
C GLY A 58 17.41 4.63 8.79
N LYS A 59 18.55 3.98 8.52
CA LYS A 59 19.82 4.30 9.18
C LYS A 59 20.24 5.75 8.86
N PRO A 60 20.91 6.44 9.79
CA PRO A 60 21.43 7.78 9.51
C PRO A 60 22.44 7.74 8.35
N TYR A 61 22.43 8.79 7.54
CA TYR A 61 23.43 8.96 6.49
C TYR A 61 24.80 9.27 7.12
N PRO A 62 25.89 8.61 6.72
CA PRO A 62 27.23 8.91 7.23
C PRO A 62 27.70 10.25 6.64
N LEU A 63 27.60 11.32 7.43
CA LEU A 63 28.02 12.66 7.04
C LEU A 63 29.55 12.77 6.97
N THR A 64 30.03 13.49 5.96
CA THR A 64 31.41 13.96 5.81
C THR A 64 31.48 15.46 6.12
N GLU A 65 32.68 16.03 6.28
CA GLU A 65 32.86 17.47 6.54
C GLU A 65 32.25 18.35 5.43
N GLU A 66 32.19 17.85 4.20
CA GLU A 66 31.56 18.50 3.05
C GLU A 66 30.02 18.54 3.16
N ASP A 67 29.43 17.61 3.92
CA ASP A 67 27.98 17.47 4.08
C ASP A 67 27.41 18.38 5.17
N HIS A 68 28.29 19.04 5.93
CA HIS A 68 27.96 19.98 7.01
C HIS A 68 27.79 21.43 6.52
N ASP A 69 27.87 21.67 5.22
CA ASP A 69 27.63 23.01 4.66
C ASP A 69 26.17 23.45 4.86
N ASP A 70 25.98 24.57 5.56
CA ASP A 70 24.68 25.22 5.77
C ASP A 70 23.98 25.57 4.45
N SER A 71 24.73 25.68 3.35
CA SER A 71 24.17 25.89 2.01
C SER A 71 23.17 24.79 1.61
N ALA A 72 23.40 23.54 2.04
CA ALA A 72 22.54 22.39 1.73
C ALA A 72 21.13 22.50 2.34
N TYR A 73 20.93 23.36 3.34
CA TYR A 73 19.64 23.57 4.01
C TYR A 73 18.89 24.81 3.52
N ARG A 74 19.59 25.75 2.87
CA ARG A 74 19.07 27.09 2.56
C ARG A 74 17.81 27.09 1.71
N GLU A 75 17.72 26.14 0.79
CA GLU A 75 16.66 26.11 -0.21
C GLU A 75 15.40 25.36 0.24
N ASN A 76 15.54 24.29 1.02
CA ASN A 76 14.43 23.38 1.33
C ASN A 76 14.17 23.22 2.84
N GLY A 77 15.01 23.81 3.71
CA GLY A 77 14.92 23.63 5.17
C GLY A 77 15.40 22.26 5.68
N PHE A 78 15.87 21.39 4.78
CA PHE A 78 16.51 20.10 5.08
C PHE A 78 17.74 19.91 4.17
N ASN A 79 18.62 18.98 4.53
CA ASN A 79 19.85 18.70 3.78
C ASN A 79 19.55 18.06 2.41
N ILE A 80 19.49 18.87 1.36
CA ILE A 80 19.19 18.38 0.00
C ILE A 80 20.30 17.48 -0.54
N PHE A 81 21.56 17.73 -0.15
CA PHE A 81 22.69 16.91 -0.56
C PHE A 81 22.54 15.47 -0.05
N VAL A 82 22.26 15.31 1.24
CA VAL A 82 21.98 14.00 1.86
C VAL A 82 20.78 13.34 1.19
N SER A 83 19.70 14.12 0.96
CA SER A 83 18.51 13.64 0.26
C SER A 83 18.83 13.07 -1.13
N ASN A 84 19.69 13.75 -1.89
CA ASN A 84 20.12 13.32 -3.23
C ASN A 84 20.97 12.04 -3.22
N ASN A 85 21.68 11.78 -2.13
CA ASN A 85 22.56 10.62 -1.99
C ASN A 85 21.89 9.42 -1.31
N ILE A 86 20.62 9.53 -0.93
CA ILE A 86 19.82 8.41 -0.43
C ILE A 86 18.93 7.92 -1.57
N ALA A 87 18.82 6.60 -1.74
CA ALA A 87 17.96 6.00 -2.76
C ALA A 87 16.50 6.50 -2.66
N LEU A 88 15.86 6.70 -3.82
CA LEU A 88 14.44 7.09 -3.88
C LEU A 88 13.54 6.03 -3.23
N GLU A 89 13.90 4.76 -3.38
CA GLU A 89 13.11 3.62 -2.89
C GLU A 89 13.64 3.01 -1.58
N ARG A 90 14.39 3.77 -0.78
CA ARG A 90 15.01 3.26 0.45
C ARG A 90 14.04 2.47 1.32
N SER A 91 14.49 1.34 1.86
CA SER A 91 13.77 0.61 2.88
C SER A 91 13.69 1.41 4.19
N LEU A 92 12.61 1.19 4.95
CA LEU A 92 12.40 1.79 6.26
C LEU A 92 12.26 0.68 7.33
N PRO A 93 12.63 0.95 8.58
CA PRO A 93 12.43 -0.01 9.66
C PRO A 93 10.93 -0.04 10.01
N ASP A 94 10.41 -1.23 10.29
CA ASP A 94 9.04 -1.37 10.78
C ASP A 94 8.97 -1.04 12.28
N ILE A 95 8.63 0.21 12.59
CA ILE A 95 8.47 0.70 13.97
C ILE A 95 7.03 0.58 14.49
N ARG A 96 6.13 -0.08 13.74
CA ARG A 96 4.73 -0.24 14.15
C ARG A 96 4.63 -1.15 15.37
N HIS A 97 3.56 -0.98 16.15
CA HIS A 97 3.25 -1.90 17.24
C HIS A 97 3.09 -3.34 16.70
N ALA A 98 3.60 -4.35 17.42
CA ALA A 98 3.61 -5.75 16.96
C ALA A 98 2.22 -6.28 16.54
N ASN A 99 1.15 -5.83 17.21
CA ASN A 99 -0.23 -6.19 16.86
C ASN A 99 -0.71 -5.62 15.51
N CYS A 100 -0.06 -4.60 14.95
CA CYS A 100 -0.46 -4.03 13.65
C CYS A 100 -0.32 -5.04 12.50
N LYS A 101 0.64 -5.97 12.59
CA LYS A 101 0.84 -7.04 11.59
C LYS A 101 -0.31 -8.04 11.52
N HIS A 102 -1.10 -8.13 12.60
CA HIS A 102 -2.21 -9.07 12.71
C HIS A 102 -3.57 -8.40 12.52
N LYS A 103 -3.61 -7.10 12.17
CA LYS A 103 -4.86 -6.40 11.87
C LYS A 103 -5.40 -6.87 10.52
N MET A 104 -6.67 -7.23 10.52
CA MET A 104 -7.43 -7.57 9.31
C MET A 104 -8.27 -6.37 8.89
N TYR A 105 -8.35 -6.14 7.59
CA TYR A 105 -9.17 -5.10 6.98
C TYR A 105 -10.25 -5.74 6.10
N LEU A 106 -11.21 -4.93 5.64
CA LEU A 106 -12.19 -5.39 4.65
C LEU A 106 -11.47 -5.80 3.35
N GLU A 107 -11.95 -6.87 2.72
CA GLU A 107 -11.41 -7.35 1.44
C GLU A 107 -11.58 -6.31 0.32
N ARG A 108 -12.67 -5.54 0.37
CA ARG A 108 -12.95 -4.47 -0.60
C ARG A 108 -12.94 -3.13 0.09
N LEU A 109 -11.91 -2.35 -0.19
CA LEU A 109 -11.79 -0.97 0.21
C LEU A 109 -12.07 -0.06 -0.99
N PRO A 110 -12.62 1.15 -0.78
CA PRO A 110 -12.71 2.13 -1.84
C PRO A 110 -11.30 2.55 -2.27
N ASN A 111 -11.13 2.85 -3.57
CA ASN A 111 -9.91 3.47 -4.05
C ASN A 111 -9.82 4.94 -3.55
N THR A 112 -8.62 5.51 -3.64
CA THR A 112 -8.34 6.85 -3.16
C THR A 112 -7.51 7.63 -4.18
N SER A 113 -7.87 8.90 -4.41
CA SER A 113 -7.03 9.85 -5.15
C SER A 113 -6.07 10.51 -4.16
N ILE A 114 -4.78 10.49 -4.45
CA ILE A 114 -3.73 11.04 -3.58
C ILE A 114 -3.28 12.38 -4.15
N ILE A 115 -3.53 13.47 -3.43
CA ILE A 115 -3.20 14.83 -3.88
C ILE A 115 -1.96 15.31 -3.11
N ILE A 116 -0.92 15.71 -3.83
CA ILE A 116 0.34 16.21 -3.27
C ILE A 116 0.55 17.65 -3.74
N PRO A 117 0.17 18.66 -2.92
CA PRO A 117 0.57 20.03 -3.19
C PRO A 117 2.07 20.19 -2.94
N PHE A 118 2.77 20.87 -3.83
CA PHE A 118 4.18 21.19 -3.67
C PHE A 118 4.46 22.65 -4.08
N HIS A 119 5.38 23.30 -3.38
CA HIS A 119 5.89 24.62 -3.72
C HIS A 119 7.39 24.63 -3.50
N ASN A 120 8.17 24.81 -4.57
CA ASN A 120 9.64 24.88 -4.50
C ASN A 120 10.29 23.69 -3.75
N GLU A 121 9.65 22.51 -3.77
CA GLU A 121 10.09 21.31 -3.06
C GLU A 121 11.37 20.70 -3.65
N GLY A 122 12.18 20.05 -2.81
CA GLY A 122 13.38 19.36 -3.27
C GLY A 122 13.04 18.14 -4.12
N TRP A 123 13.54 18.08 -5.36
CA TRP A 123 13.18 17.04 -6.34
C TRP A 123 13.28 15.60 -5.80
N THR A 124 14.37 15.26 -5.12
CA THR A 124 14.58 13.91 -4.60
C THR A 124 13.69 13.57 -3.40
N SER A 125 13.24 14.58 -2.65
CA SER A 125 12.24 14.41 -1.58
C SER A 125 10.84 14.18 -2.15
N LEU A 126 10.46 14.97 -3.16
CA LEU A 126 9.17 14.80 -3.86
C LEU A 126 9.09 13.42 -4.53
N LEU A 127 10.11 13.04 -5.31
CA LEU A 127 10.14 11.73 -5.96
C LEU A 127 10.10 10.58 -4.96
N ARG A 128 10.85 10.66 -3.86
CA ARG A 128 10.84 9.62 -2.81
C ARG A 128 9.47 9.48 -2.14
N THR A 129 8.70 10.57 -2.06
CA THR A 129 7.31 10.53 -1.61
C THR A 129 6.45 9.71 -2.57
N ILE A 130 6.56 10.00 -3.87
CA ILE A 130 5.82 9.30 -4.93
C ILE A 130 6.21 7.81 -4.96
N HIS A 131 7.49 7.46 -4.97
CA HIS A 131 7.95 6.06 -4.92
C HIS A 131 7.45 5.33 -3.66
N SER A 132 7.43 6.00 -2.51
CA SER A 132 6.90 5.38 -1.29
C SER A 132 5.41 5.10 -1.38
N ILE A 133 4.64 5.91 -2.12
CA ILE A 133 3.21 5.67 -2.34
C ILE A 133 3.03 4.46 -3.25
N ILE A 134 3.67 4.47 -4.42
CA ILE A 134 3.56 3.41 -5.44
C ILE A 134 4.00 2.06 -4.86
N ASN A 135 5.17 2.01 -4.20
CA ASN A 135 5.76 0.75 -3.76
C ASN A 135 5.15 0.18 -2.47
N ARG A 136 4.33 0.95 -1.73
CA ARG A 136 3.79 0.53 -0.42
C ARG A 136 2.28 0.60 -0.31
N THR A 137 1.60 0.91 -1.40
CA THR A 137 0.13 0.93 -1.47
C THR A 137 -0.30 -0.09 -2.52
N PRO A 138 -1.24 -1.00 -2.21
CA PRO A 138 -1.80 -1.87 -3.23
C PRO A 138 -2.36 -1.05 -4.40
N GLU A 139 -1.98 -1.39 -5.64
CA GLU A 139 -2.37 -0.64 -6.85
C GLU A 139 -3.89 -0.47 -6.97
N SER A 140 -4.66 -1.49 -6.57
CA SER A 140 -6.12 -1.47 -6.58
C SER A 140 -6.75 -0.39 -5.71
N LEU A 141 -6.01 0.14 -4.73
CA LEU A 141 -6.45 1.20 -3.83
C LEU A 141 -6.06 2.59 -4.31
N ILE A 142 -5.18 2.71 -5.31
CA ILE A 142 -4.80 4.00 -5.90
C ILE A 142 -5.71 4.26 -7.09
N ALA A 143 -6.50 5.34 -7.04
CA ALA A 143 -7.23 5.80 -8.21
C ALA A 143 -6.31 6.63 -9.13
N GLU A 144 -5.57 7.56 -8.55
CA GLU A 144 -4.66 8.49 -9.23
C GLU A 144 -3.75 9.17 -8.20
N ILE A 145 -2.61 9.67 -8.65
CA ILE A 145 -1.73 10.58 -7.89
C ILE A 145 -1.71 11.91 -8.63
N ILE A 146 -2.16 12.98 -7.97
CA ILE A 146 -2.23 14.33 -8.53
C ILE A 146 -1.18 15.19 -7.86
N LEU A 147 -0.22 15.68 -8.64
CA LEU A 147 0.76 16.66 -8.18
C LEU A 147 0.22 18.05 -8.48
N VAL A 148 0.10 18.90 -7.47
CA VAL A 148 -0.43 20.26 -7.60
C VAL A 148 0.70 21.25 -7.33
N ASP A 149 1.15 21.95 -8.36
CA ASP A 149 2.15 23.01 -8.22
C ASP A 149 1.51 24.28 -7.66
N ASP A 150 1.85 24.64 -6.42
CA ASP A 150 1.44 25.88 -5.78
C ASP A 150 2.41 27.02 -6.16
N PHE A 151 2.49 27.30 -7.46
CA PHE A 151 3.26 28.40 -8.04
C PHE A 151 4.75 28.37 -7.67
N SER A 152 5.45 27.27 -7.98
CA SER A 152 6.89 27.16 -7.78
C SER A 152 7.68 28.13 -8.68
N ASP A 153 8.70 28.79 -8.11
CA ASP A 153 9.60 29.71 -8.81
C ASP A 153 10.79 28.98 -9.47
N ARG A 154 11.09 27.75 -9.01
CA ARG A 154 12.13 26.91 -9.60
C ARG A 154 11.69 26.54 -11.02
N GLY A 155 12.34 27.15 -12.01
CA GLY A 155 11.97 27.07 -13.42
C GLY A 155 11.58 25.65 -13.85
N ASN A 156 10.41 25.55 -14.49
CA ASN A 156 9.71 24.34 -14.93
C ASN A 156 10.44 23.03 -14.62
N LEU A 157 9.81 22.14 -13.86
CA LEU A 157 10.24 20.75 -13.66
C LEU A 157 10.60 20.02 -14.97
N ASN A 158 10.15 20.54 -16.12
CA ASN A 158 10.49 20.16 -17.49
C ASN A 158 11.99 20.33 -17.86
N SER A 159 12.78 21.10 -17.10
CA SER A 159 14.19 21.42 -17.41
C SER A 159 15.16 21.12 -16.27
N ILE A 160 14.84 20.16 -15.39
CA ILE A 160 15.84 19.65 -14.46
C ILE A 160 16.89 18.90 -15.29
N HIS A 161 18.04 19.53 -15.53
CA HIS A 161 19.23 18.86 -16.05
C HIS A 161 19.66 17.82 -15.03
N MET A 162 19.29 16.57 -15.31
CA MET A 162 19.63 15.38 -14.54
C MET A 162 21.05 14.95 -14.88
N GLU A 163 22.00 15.11 -13.95
CA GLU A 163 23.37 14.61 -14.13
C GLU A 163 23.50 13.08 -13.98
N ASN A 164 22.39 12.35 -13.73
CA ASN A 164 22.43 10.90 -13.53
C ASN A 164 21.43 10.17 -14.45
N ALA A 165 21.95 9.28 -15.31
CA ALA A 165 21.17 8.53 -16.30
C ALA A 165 20.08 7.63 -15.68
N GLU A 166 20.31 7.04 -14.51
CA GLU A 166 19.32 6.21 -13.80
C GLU A 166 18.13 7.02 -13.28
N MET A 167 18.34 8.30 -12.92
CA MET A 167 17.25 9.18 -12.48
C MET A 167 16.36 9.63 -13.65
N CYS A 168 16.89 9.60 -14.87
CA CYS A 168 16.19 10.04 -16.09
C CYS A 168 15.17 9.01 -16.60
N GLU A 169 15.43 7.72 -16.41
CA GLU A 169 14.48 6.65 -16.79
C GLU A 169 13.26 6.65 -15.88
N ILE A 170 13.47 6.82 -14.56
CA ILE A 170 12.40 6.92 -13.56
C ILE A 170 11.44 8.08 -13.83
N SER A 171 11.96 9.25 -14.23
CA SER A 171 11.10 10.39 -14.57
C SER A 171 10.28 10.14 -15.84
N ARG A 172 10.78 9.37 -16.81
CA ARG A 172 10.00 9.04 -18.01
C ARG A 172 8.81 8.14 -17.68
N ASP A 173 9.02 7.13 -16.85
CA ASP A 173 7.94 6.23 -16.41
C ASP A 173 6.91 6.97 -15.54
N LEU A 174 7.36 7.76 -14.55
CA LEU A 174 6.47 8.54 -13.69
C LEU A 174 5.67 9.61 -14.44
N THR A 175 6.24 10.26 -15.46
CA THR A 175 5.50 11.25 -16.27
C THR A 175 4.45 10.64 -17.19
N SER A 176 4.54 9.34 -17.46
CA SER A 176 3.55 8.65 -18.31
C SER A 176 2.32 8.18 -17.54
N GLU A 177 2.43 8.01 -16.21
CA GLU A 177 1.35 7.55 -15.33
C GLU A 177 0.75 8.65 -14.44
N ILE A 178 1.45 9.77 -14.22
CA ILE A 178 1.01 10.86 -13.35
C ILE A 178 0.38 11.97 -14.19
N GLY A 179 -0.92 12.20 -14.00
CA GLY A 179 -1.61 13.36 -14.56
C GLY A 179 -1.11 14.65 -13.91
N TYR A 180 -0.48 15.51 -14.71
CA TYR A 180 -0.24 16.91 -14.34
C TYR A 180 -1.50 17.72 -14.63
N ILE A 181 -2.02 18.41 -13.61
CA ILE A 181 -3.16 19.35 -13.73
C ILE A 181 -2.66 20.76 -13.41
#